data_AF-A0AAD0BRS1-F1
#
_entry.id   AF-A0AAD0BRS1-F1
#
_cell.length_a   1.000
_cell.length_b   1.000
_cell.length_c   1.000
_cell.angle_alpha   90.00
_cell.angle_beta   90.00
_cell.angle_gamma   90.00
#
_symmetry.space_group_name_H-M   'P 1'
#
loop_
_entity.id
_entity.type
_entity.pdbx_description
1 polymer ?
#
loop_
_entity_poly.entity_id
_entity_poly.type
_entity_poly.pdbx_seq_one_letter_code
_entity_poly.pdbx_strand_id
1 'polypeptide(L)'
;MSPALALVLVFLLAPMVLIARAEWASRRRRAFAELRRQPPCRVLSDNEDAALAVVRALTGCAHDHQVRVVSGAFGNASLFGARAINHADLGEIPVLLPFDAWRHIATDNHAEVVLADGMAVVVRLNGFHIVGAQRRADRAAAVEEAPFEPLVLRPRRHRVHSLAPSEVLGMRMENAAEVRLRRHRPPRWTGLLVALLALGAAAALHDDSPFWLQLLLCSPLLAIAALALWLSRPRRRGPAVPQRVLQVRGRLADFALHPQHPPLWLIGSDRRIELPAEWLGSGHFVSGRCVRLDVRESDGVVLGAGPHWSRVEDHHHYPPSGALWPLAWLGMMLVVLLFGGTSPDLISDAGAARADAWRLWWLLALAITLWQPIGFLRRTRHALRRTARYTAALANRPPPAH
;
A
#
# COMPACT_ATOMS: atom_id res chain seq x y z
N MET A 1 5.56 -34.46 8.64
CA MET A 1 6.35 -33.60 9.55
C MET A 1 5.45 -33.22 10.72
N SER A 2 5.90 -33.44 11.96
CA SER A 2 5.10 -33.06 13.14
C SER A 2 5.04 -31.52 13.28
N PRO A 3 3.94 -30.95 13.81
CA PRO A 3 3.82 -29.51 14.01
C PRO A 3 4.92 -28.94 14.92
N ALA A 4 5.43 -29.74 15.86
CA ALA A 4 6.56 -29.38 16.71
C ALA A 4 7.87 -29.18 15.91
N LEU A 5 8.16 -30.03 14.92
CA LEU A 5 9.38 -29.93 14.10
C LEU A 5 9.32 -28.73 13.14
N ALA A 6 8.13 -28.37 12.65
CA ALA A 6 7.93 -27.15 11.86
C ALA A 6 8.18 -25.87 12.69
N LEU A 7 7.73 -25.85 13.95
CA LEU A 7 7.97 -24.71 14.86
C LEU A 7 9.45 -24.54 15.20
N VAL A 8 10.17 -25.63 15.46
CA VAL A 8 11.62 -25.59 15.71
C VAL A 8 12.38 -25.09 14.47
N LEU A 9 12.01 -25.55 13.28
CA LEU A 9 12.62 -25.09 12.02
C LEU A 9 12.39 -23.59 11.79
N VAL A 10 11.15 -23.11 12.00
CA VAL A 10 10.83 -21.67 11.90
C VAL A 10 11.60 -20.86 12.93
N PHE A 11 11.72 -21.36 14.16
CA PHE A 11 12.46 -20.72 15.25
C PHE A 11 13.97 -20.60 14.98
N LEU A 12 14.56 -21.52 14.19
CA LEU A 12 15.97 -21.46 13.79
C LEU A 12 16.20 -20.64 12.51
N LEU A 13 15.30 -20.74 11.52
CA LEU A 13 15.44 -20.01 10.26
C LEU A 13 15.13 -18.52 10.41
N ALA A 14 14.15 -18.16 11.25
CA ALA A 14 13.79 -16.77 11.50
C ALA A 14 14.98 -15.91 11.99
N PRO A 15 15.74 -16.29 13.04
CA PRO A 15 16.88 -15.49 13.49
C PRO A 15 18.00 -15.44 12.46
N MET A 16 18.25 -16.52 11.71
CA MET A 16 19.28 -16.52 10.65
C MET A 16 18.94 -15.52 9.54
N VAL A 17 17.68 -15.48 9.09
CA VAL A 17 17.19 -14.50 8.12
C VAL A 17 17.24 -13.08 8.69
N LEU A 18 16.88 -12.90 9.98
CA LEU A 18 16.95 -11.60 10.65
C LEU A 18 18.39 -11.09 10.77
N ILE A 19 19.35 -11.95 11.11
CA ILE A 19 20.78 -11.62 11.20
C ILE A 19 21.31 -11.25 9.82
N ALA A 20 21.07 -12.07 8.80
CA ALA A 20 21.49 -11.79 7.43
C ALA A 20 20.91 -10.46 6.92
N ARG A 21 19.64 -10.18 7.21
CA ARG A 21 18.97 -8.91 6.88
C ARG A 21 19.57 -7.73 7.64
N ALA A 22 19.88 -7.91 8.93
CA ALA A 22 20.49 -6.87 9.77
C ALA A 22 21.91 -6.52 9.29
N GLU A 23 22.69 -7.55 8.94
CA GLU A 23 24.03 -7.40 8.39
C GLU A 23 24.01 -6.66 7.05
N TRP A 24 23.14 -7.10 6.12
CA TRP A 24 22.93 -6.41 4.84
C TRP A 24 22.52 -4.94 5.03
N ALA A 25 21.57 -4.67 5.93
CA ALA A 25 21.15 -3.31 6.24
C ALA A 25 22.26 -2.47 6.89
N SER A 26 23.15 -3.10 7.67
CA SER A 26 24.31 -2.43 8.28
C SER A 26 25.35 -2.01 7.24
N ARG A 27 25.72 -2.91 6.31
CA ARG A 27 26.62 -2.61 5.18
C ARG A 27 26.10 -1.44 4.36
N ARG A 28 24.83 -1.52 3.95
CA ARG A 28 24.16 -0.48 3.17
C ARG A 28 24.19 0.89 3.85
N ARG A 29 23.93 0.93 5.16
CA ARG A 29 23.99 2.18 5.95
C ARG A 29 25.40 2.75 6.03
N ARG A 30 26.44 1.92 6.16
CA ARG A 30 27.84 2.36 6.16
C ARG A 30 28.25 2.94 4.82
N ALA A 31 28.00 2.21 3.73
CA ALA A 31 28.31 2.67 2.37
C ALA A 31 27.61 4.00 2.04
N PHE A 32 26.33 4.15 2.42
CA PHE A 32 25.61 5.40 2.21
C PHE A 32 26.10 6.54 3.11
N ALA A 33 26.54 6.25 4.34
CA ALA A 33 27.15 7.23 5.23
C ALA A 33 28.53 7.70 4.72
N GLU A 34 29.32 6.81 4.12
CA GLU A 34 30.58 7.17 3.46
C GLU A 34 30.34 8.06 2.25
N LEU A 35 29.36 7.72 1.41
CA LEU A 35 28.97 8.55 0.28
C LEU A 35 28.52 9.96 0.71
N ARG A 36 27.80 10.08 1.83
CA ARG A 36 27.42 11.39 2.44
C ARG A 36 28.60 12.22 2.92
N ARG A 37 29.72 11.58 3.29
CA ARG A 37 30.93 12.26 3.77
C ARG A 37 31.85 12.73 2.64
N GLN A 38 31.73 12.13 1.45
CA GLN A 38 32.52 12.56 0.29
C GLN A 38 32.23 14.04 -0.06
N PRO A 39 33.21 14.82 -0.54
CA PRO A 39 32.93 16.17 -1.00
C PRO A 39 32.04 16.13 -2.26
N PRO A 40 31.09 17.06 -2.42
CA PRO A 40 30.31 17.16 -3.64
C PRO A 40 31.23 17.56 -4.80
N CYS A 41 31.09 16.88 -5.94
CA CYS A 41 31.88 17.16 -7.13
C CYS A 41 31.38 18.43 -7.83
N ARG A 42 30.05 18.61 -7.88
CA ARG A 42 29.39 19.79 -8.44
C ARG A 42 27.98 19.98 -7.90
N VAL A 43 27.38 21.13 -8.18
CA VAL A 43 25.96 21.40 -7.94
C VAL A 43 25.14 21.01 -9.18
N LEU A 44 23.92 20.54 -8.94
CA LEU A 44 22.96 20.17 -9.97
C LEU A 44 22.51 21.41 -10.75
N SER A 45 22.45 21.32 -12.08
CA SER A 45 21.95 22.42 -12.92
C SER A 45 20.42 22.48 -12.94
N ASP A 46 19.84 23.64 -13.19
CA ASP A 46 18.37 23.84 -13.25
C ASP A 46 17.69 22.89 -14.26
N ASN A 47 18.36 22.62 -15.39
CA ASN A 47 17.86 21.69 -16.41
C ASN A 47 17.87 20.23 -15.91
N GLU A 48 18.89 19.84 -15.12
CA GLU A 48 18.95 18.51 -14.52
C GLU A 48 17.92 18.37 -13.38
N ASP A 49 17.71 19.42 -12.60
CA ASP A 49 16.69 19.45 -11.55
C ASP A 49 15.27 19.36 -12.12
N ALA A 50 15.00 20.08 -13.22
CA ALA A 50 13.75 19.94 -13.96
C ALA A 50 13.57 18.52 -14.52
N ALA A 51 14.65 17.88 -14.99
CA ALA A 51 14.59 16.50 -15.50
C ALA A 51 14.38 15.46 -14.39
N LEU A 52 14.88 15.73 -13.19
CA LEU A 52 14.65 14.90 -12.01
C LEU A 52 13.24 15.07 -11.44
N ALA A 53 12.47 16.09 -11.83
CA ALA A 53 11.10 16.28 -11.35
C ALA A 53 10.22 15.04 -11.56
N VAL A 54 10.32 14.41 -12.74
CA VAL A 54 9.63 13.15 -13.05
C VAL A 54 10.07 12.04 -12.11
N VAL A 55 11.38 11.92 -11.86
CA VAL A 55 11.95 10.89 -10.97
C VAL A 55 11.49 11.10 -9.53
N ARG A 56 11.44 12.35 -9.04
CA ARG A 56 10.90 12.72 -7.73
C ARG A 56 9.43 12.37 -7.62
N ALA A 57 8.62 12.72 -8.63
CA ALA A 57 7.21 12.40 -8.66
C ALA A 57 6.97 10.89 -8.60
N LEU A 58 7.76 10.10 -9.34
CA LEU A 58 7.62 8.64 -9.39
C LEU A 58 8.03 7.93 -8.10
N THR A 59 9.16 8.34 -7.53
CA THR A 59 9.77 7.67 -6.38
C THR A 59 9.26 8.23 -5.05
N GLY A 60 8.78 9.47 -5.05
CA GLY A 60 8.47 10.23 -3.84
C GLY A 60 9.73 10.62 -3.04
N CYS A 61 10.92 10.36 -3.57
CA CYS A 61 12.18 10.65 -2.88
C CYS A 61 12.56 12.12 -3.11
N ALA A 62 12.62 12.91 -2.03
CA ALA A 62 13.28 14.20 -2.06
C ALA A 62 14.79 13.98 -2.20
N HIS A 63 15.44 14.75 -3.06
CA HIS A 63 16.87 14.64 -3.32
C HIS A 63 17.56 15.97 -3.04
N ASP A 64 18.85 15.92 -2.72
CA ASP A 64 19.70 17.10 -2.54
C ASP A 64 19.98 17.78 -3.89
N HIS A 65 20.66 18.93 -3.89
CA HIS A 65 21.19 19.58 -5.10
C HIS A 65 22.68 19.27 -5.32
N GLN A 66 23.30 18.51 -4.43
CA GLN A 66 24.71 18.15 -4.50
C GLN A 66 24.94 16.86 -5.29
N VAL A 67 25.78 16.94 -6.32
CA VAL A 67 26.16 15.79 -7.16
C VAL A 67 27.45 15.19 -6.64
N ARG A 68 27.45 13.88 -6.46
CA ARG A 68 28.58 13.07 -5.96
C ARG A 68 28.89 11.96 -6.97
N VAL A 69 30.13 11.49 -6.97
CA VAL A 69 30.57 10.44 -7.90
C VAL A 69 30.62 9.11 -7.15
N VAL A 70 29.99 8.09 -7.73
CA VAL A 70 30.07 6.71 -7.27
C VAL A 70 30.62 5.87 -8.40
N SER A 71 31.48 4.93 -8.08
CA SER A 71 32.04 4.00 -9.06
C SER A 71 31.97 2.57 -8.57
N GLY A 72 31.77 1.63 -9.48
CA GLY A 72 31.72 0.21 -9.16
C GLY A 72 30.94 -0.63 -10.17
N ALA A 73 30.83 -1.92 -9.86
CA ALA A 73 30.01 -2.84 -10.63
C ALA A 73 28.55 -2.78 -10.16
N PHE A 74 27.61 -2.92 -11.10
CA PHE A 74 26.20 -3.09 -10.74
C PHE A 74 25.94 -4.54 -10.30
N GLY A 75 25.45 -4.69 -9.06
CA GLY A 75 24.89 -5.94 -8.54
C GLY A 75 23.41 -6.07 -8.88
N ASN A 76 22.89 -7.31 -8.90
CA ASN A 76 21.46 -7.61 -9.13
C ASN A 76 20.89 -7.09 -10.47
N ALA A 77 21.64 -7.23 -11.56
CA ALA A 77 21.25 -6.79 -12.91
C ALA A 77 20.09 -7.59 -13.56
N SER A 78 19.51 -8.58 -12.88
CA SER A 78 18.66 -9.60 -13.49
C SER A 78 17.26 -9.12 -13.92
N LEU A 79 16.92 -7.84 -13.77
CA LEU A 79 15.58 -7.31 -14.08
C LEU A 79 15.57 -5.90 -14.71
N PHE A 80 16.62 -5.50 -15.44
CA PHE A 80 16.54 -4.29 -16.25
C PHE A 80 15.55 -4.46 -17.40
N GLY A 81 14.67 -3.48 -17.60
CA GLY A 81 13.63 -3.57 -18.62
C GLY A 81 13.15 -2.21 -19.10
N ALA A 82 12.07 -2.21 -19.88
CA ALA A 82 11.43 -1.00 -20.45
C ALA A 82 10.69 -0.13 -19.41
N ARG A 83 11.15 -0.12 -18.16
CA ARG A 83 10.59 0.71 -17.08
C ARG A 83 11.27 2.07 -17.10
N ALA A 84 10.51 3.11 -16.74
CA ALA A 84 11.05 4.46 -16.66
C ALA A 84 12.01 4.66 -15.48
N ILE A 85 12.00 3.77 -14.49
CA ILE A 85 12.97 3.77 -13.38
C ILE A 85 13.29 2.32 -13.05
N ASN A 86 14.58 1.99 -13.03
CA ASN A 86 15.10 0.73 -12.55
C ASN A 86 15.83 0.94 -11.23
N HIS A 87 15.86 -0.09 -10.39
CA HIS A 87 16.64 -0.12 -9.16
C HIS A 87 17.79 -1.08 -9.34
N ALA A 88 18.97 -0.69 -8.90
CA ALA A 88 20.14 -1.56 -8.83
C ALA A 88 21.01 -1.17 -7.65
N ASP A 89 21.93 -2.06 -7.28
CA ASP A 89 22.98 -1.71 -6.32
C ASP A 89 24.25 -1.42 -7.12
N LEU A 90 24.82 -0.22 -6.97
CA LEU A 90 26.13 0.13 -7.54
C LEU A 90 27.17 -0.07 -6.42
N GLY A 91 27.90 -1.18 -6.49
CA GLY A 91 28.64 -1.70 -5.33
C GLY A 91 27.67 -2.07 -4.20
N GLU A 92 27.78 -1.37 -3.06
CA GLU A 92 26.89 -1.54 -1.90
C GLU A 92 25.81 -0.43 -1.79
N ILE A 93 25.78 0.51 -2.74
CA ILE A 93 24.90 1.68 -2.68
C ILE A 93 23.62 1.43 -3.48
N PRO A 94 22.43 1.59 -2.89
CA PRO A 94 21.17 1.57 -3.64
C PRO A 94 21.08 2.74 -4.61
N VAL A 95 20.92 2.43 -5.89
CA VAL A 95 20.86 3.42 -6.96
C VAL A 95 19.57 3.29 -7.78
N LEU A 96 18.98 4.44 -8.07
CA LEU A 96 17.86 4.64 -8.98
C LEU A 96 18.38 5.02 -10.37
N LEU A 97 18.06 4.19 -11.36
CA LEU A 97 18.42 4.34 -12.76
C LEU A 97 17.21 4.85 -13.56
N PRO A 98 17.15 6.15 -13.89
CA PRO A 98 16.03 6.72 -14.62
C PRO A 98 16.11 6.42 -16.13
N PHE A 99 14.95 6.38 -16.75
CA PHE A 99 14.71 6.16 -18.18
C PHE A 99 15.49 4.96 -18.75
N ASP A 100 16.34 5.23 -19.75
CA ASP A 100 17.17 4.27 -20.46
C ASP A 100 18.60 4.15 -19.87
N ALA A 101 18.86 4.66 -18.66
CA ALA A 101 20.18 4.60 -18.01
C ALA A 101 20.76 3.18 -17.95
N TRP A 102 19.91 2.17 -17.77
CA TRP A 102 20.31 0.77 -17.73
C TRP A 102 21.01 0.29 -19.02
N ARG A 103 20.77 0.93 -20.17
CA ARG A 103 21.43 0.60 -21.45
C ARG A 103 22.88 1.07 -21.52
N HIS A 104 23.28 1.95 -20.60
CA HIS A 104 24.62 2.52 -20.53
C HIS A 104 25.48 1.88 -19.44
N ILE A 105 25.03 0.77 -18.86
CA ILE A 105 25.79 -0.01 -17.89
C ILE A 105 26.94 -0.73 -18.59
N ALA A 106 28.14 -0.62 -18.02
CA ALA A 106 29.35 -1.29 -18.45
C ALA A 106 29.92 -2.16 -17.31
N THR A 107 31.05 -2.83 -17.54
CA THR A 107 31.73 -3.64 -16.51
C THR A 107 32.29 -2.76 -15.38
N ASP A 108 32.81 -1.58 -15.73
CA ASP A 108 33.20 -0.53 -14.79
C ASP A 108 32.34 0.69 -15.04
N ASN A 109 31.70 1.21 -13.99
CA ASN A 109 30.72 2.28 -14.11
C ASN A 109 31.12 3.46 -13.28
N HIS A 110 31.06 4.65 -13.88
CA HIS A 110 31.16 5.92 -13.19
C HIS A 110 29.81 6.62 -13.27
N ALA A 111 29.18 6.77 -12.11
CA ALA A 111 27.87 7.40 -11.97
C ALA A 111 27.99 8.70 -11.18
N GLU A 112 27.46 9.78 -11.74
CA GLU A 112 27.14 10.98 -11.00
C GLU A 112 25.75 10.82 -10.40
N VAL A 113 25.68 10.86 -9.07
CA VAL A 113 24.46 10.61 -8.31
C VAL A 113 24.14 11.76 -7.37
N VAL A 114 22.86 11.95 -7.14
CA VAL A 114 22.32 12.85 -6.12
C VAL A 114 21.71 12.00 -5.01
N LEU A 115 21.91 12.40 -3.77
CA LEU A 115 21.39 11.67 -2.61
C LEU A 115 19.91 11.93 -2.42
N ALA A 116 19.12 10.87 -2.26
CA ALA A 116 17.67 10.94 -2.05
C ALA A 116 17.22 9.91 -1.00
N ASP A 117 16.73 10.37 0.16
CA ASP A 117 16.24 9.57 1.30
C ASP A 117 16.57 8.07 1.31
N GLY A 118 17.84 7.75 1.60
CA GLY A 118 18.32 6.37 1.77
C GLY A 118 18.71 5.63 0.48
N MET A 119 18.65 6.31 -0.66
CA MET A 119 19.10 5.86 -1.98
C MET A 119 19.82 6.99 -2.74
N ALA A 120 20.41 6.67 -3.88
CA ALA A 120 21.06 7.65 -4.75
C ALA A 120 20.41 7.63 -6.14
N VAL A 121 20.18 8.79 -6.74
CA VAL A 121 19.55 8.94 -8.06
C VAL A 121 20.62 9.27 -9.08
N VAL A 122 20.70 8.49 -10.17
CA VAL A 122 21.66 8.73 -11.25
C VAL A 122 21.25 9.93 -12.08
N VAL A 123 22.15 10.91 -12.19
CA VAL A 123 22.05 12.06 -13.08
C VAL A 123 22.82 11.77 -14.38
N ARG A 124 24.03 11.21 -14.25
CA ARG A 124 24.87 10.78 -15.38
C ARG A 124 25.47 9.42 -15.08
N LEU A 125 25.59 8.57 -16.09
CA LEU A 125 26.19 7.25 -15.98
C LEU A 125 26.93 6.91 -17.26
N ASN A 126 28.26 6.88 -17.22
CA ASN A 126 29.09 6.65 -18.41
C ASN A 126 28.69 7.65 -19.54
N GLY A 127 27.98 7.18 -20.58
CA GLY A 127 27.43 8.01 -21.67
C GLY A 127 25.98 8.49 -21.51
N PHE A 128 25.30 8.15 -20.41
CA PHE A 128 23.94 8.57 -20.10
C PHE A 128 23.90 9.96 -19.48
N HIS A 129 22.91 10.77 -19.89
CA HIS A 129 22.61 12.08 -19.31
C HIS A 129 21.10 12.26 -19.15
N ILE A 130 20.64 12.60 -17.94
CA ILE A 130 19.20 12.65 -17.62
C ILE A 130 18.40 13.62 -18.48
N VAL A 131 18.94 14.82 -18.77
CA VAL A 131 18.26 15.80 -19.64
C VAL A 131 18.13 15.28 -21.08
N GLY A 132 19.14 14.54 -21.55
CA GLY A 132 19.11 13.95 -22.88
C GLY A 132 18.10 12.81 -22.96
N ALA A 133 18.01 12.01 -21.90
CA ALA A 133 17.05 10.93 -21.77
C ALA A 133 15.61 11.44 -21.71
N GLN A 134 15.35 12.49 -20.93
CA GLN A 134 14.03 13.14 -20.89
C GLN A 134 13.65 13.68 -22.27
N ARG A 135 14.54 14.41 -22.96
CA ARG A 135 14.28 14.90 -24.33
C ARG A 135 14.01 13.77 -25.32
N ARG A 136 14.70 12.63 -25.21
CA ARG A 136 14.43 11.44 -26.04
C ARG A 136 13.06 10.86 -25.75
N ALA A 137 12.68 10.78 -24.47
CA ALA A 137 11.34 10.36 -24.07
C ALA A 137 10.28 11.32 -24.62
N ASP A 138 10.51 12.64 -24.53
CA ASP A 138 9.59 13.66 -25.04
C ASP A 138 9.42 13.58 -26.57
N ARG A 139 10.53 13.38 -27.32
CA ARG A 139 10.47 13.19 -28.77
C ARG A 139 9.75 11.90 -29.16
N ALA A 140 9.99 10.81 -28.44
CA ALA A 140 9.30 9.55 -28.67
C ALA A 140 7.79 9.70 -28.45
N ALA A 141 7.37 10.51 -27.48
CA ALA A 141 5.97 10.84 -27.26
C ALA A 141 5.36 11.68 -28.41
N ALA A 142 6.09 12.69 -28.91
CA ALA A 142 5.61 13.57 -29.96
C ALA A 142 5.42 12.87 -31.32
N VAL A 143 6.27 11.91 -31.66
CA VAL A 143 6.17 11.15 -32.92
C VAL A 143 4.93 10.24 -32.94
N GLU A 144 4.39 9.87 -31.78
CA GLU A 144 3.22 8.98 -31.66
C GLU A 144 1.88 9.76 -31.62
N GLU A 145 1.90 11.11 -31.61
CA GLU A 145 0.71 11.97 -31.73
C GLU A 145 0.23 12.15 -33.21
N ALA A 146 0.95 11.58 -34.19
CA ALA A 146 0.53 11.58 -35.60
C ALA A 146 -0.64 10.60 -35.85
N PRO A 147 -1.59 10.90 -36.77
CA PRO A 147 -2.74 10.05 -37.03
C PRO A 147 -2.35 8.60 -37.38
N PHE A 148 -3.05 7.68 -36.74
CA PHE A 148 -2.75 6.25 -36.63
C PHE A 148 -2.85 5.50 -37.98
N GLU A 149 -1.77 4.89 -38.46
CA GLU A 149 -1.82 3.73 -39.36
C GLU A 149 -1.71 2.43 -38.52
N PRO A 150 -2.56 1.42 -38.75
CA PRO A 150 -2.63 0.26 -37.88
C PRO A 150 -1.56 -0.77 -38.28
N LEU A 151 -0.44 -0.80 -37.57
CA LEU A 151 0.53 -1.90 -37.71
C LEU A 151 0.87 -2.55 -36.37
N VAL A 152 0.36 -3.78 -36.26
CA VAL A 152 0.92 -4.96 -35.58
C VAL A 152 1.11 -4.85 -34.06
N LEU A 153 0.60 -5.86 -33.36
CA LEU A 153 0.80 -6.14 -31.93
C LEU A 153 2.29 -6.08 -31.54
N ARG A 154 2.77 -4.87 -31.24
CA ARG A 154 4.05 -4.68 -30.55
C ARG A 154 3.85 -4.93 -29.06
N PRO A 155 4.81 -5.57 -28.37
CA PRO A 155 4.77 -5.68 -26.92
C PRO A 155 4.61 -4.28 -26.33
N ARG A 156 3.71 -4.13 -25.36
CA ARG A 156 3.29 -2.89 -24.69
C ARG A 156 4.52 -2.05 -24.25
N ARG A 157 5.08 -1.25 -25.15
CA ARG A 157 6.12 -0.26 -24.82
C ARG A 157 5.43 0.75 -23.93
N HIS A 158 5.90 0.88 -22.70
CA HIS A 158 5.35 1.85 -21.75
C HIS A 158 5.65 3.25 -22.32
N ARG A 159 4.59 3.97 -22.69
CA ARG A 159 4.67 5.27 -23.33
C ARG A 159 5.05 6.30 -22.27
N VAL A 160 6.30 6.70 -22.27
CA VAL A 160 6.70 7.91 -21.55
C VAL A 160 6.20 9.08 -22.37
N HIS A 161 4.98 9.54 -22.10
CA HIS A 161 4.46 10.76 -22.71
C HIS A 161 5.32 11.94 -22.23
N SER A 162 5.53 12.96 -23.09
CA SER A 162 6.12 14.21 -22.63
C SER A 162 5.18 14.82 -21.60
N LEU A 163 5.65 14.91 -20.37
CA LEU A 163 4.87 15.36 -19.24
C LEU A 163 5.30 16.79 -18.94
N ALA A 164 4.54 17.74 -19.48
CA ALA A 164 4.59 19.10 -18.97
C ALA A 164 4.26 19.09 -17.46
N PRO A 165 4.85 20.01 -16.67
CA PRO A 165 4.48 20.14 -15.26
C PRO A 165 2.98 20.37 -15.12
N SER A 166 2.40 19.84 -14.05
CA SER A 166 0.99 20.00 -13.79
C SER A 166 0.66 21.46 -13.45
N GLU A 167 -0.47 21.93 -13.97
CA GLU A 167 -0.97 23.27 -13.74
C GLU A 167 -1.90 23.26 -12.53
N VAL A 168 -1.62 24.10 -11.52
CA VAL A 168 -2.49 24.27 -10.36
C VAL A 168 -3.52 25.34 -10.67
N LEU A 169 -4.75 24.93 -10.94
CA LEU A 169 -5.87 25.81 -11.27
C LEU A 169 -6.45 26.52 -10.04
N GLY A 170 -6.27 25.95 -8.85
CA GLY A 170 -6.82 26.49 -7.63
C GLY A 170 -6.59 25.61 -6.42
N MET A 171 -7.01 26.10 -5.27
CA MET A 171 -6.87 25.40 -3.99
C MET A 171 -8.17 25.51 -3.21
N ARG A 172 -8.58 24.42 -2.58
CA ARG A 172 -9.69 24.38 -1.63
C ARG A 172 -9.31 23.57 -0.40
N MET A 173 -10.06 23.73 0.69
CA MET A 173 -9.95 22.84 1.84
C MET A 173 -10.83 21.61 1.65
N GLU A 174 -10.46 20.51 2.29
CA GLU A 174 -11.31 19.33 2.39
C GLU A 174 -12.64 19.67 3.05
N ASN A 175 -13.72 19.14 2.47
CA ASN A 175 -15.05 19.26 3.05
C ASN A 175 -15.23 18.32 4.24
N ALA A 176 -16.16 18.64 5.15
CA ALA A 176 -16.45 17.79 6.32
C ALA A 176 -16.81 16.33 5.94
N ALA A 177 -17.44 16.12 4.78
CA ALA A 177 -17.73 14.79 4.26
C ALA A 177 -16.46 14.02 3.82
N GLU A 178 -15.47 14.70 3.22
CA GLU A 178 -14.18 14.11 2.83
C GLU A 178 -13.36 13.74 4.07
N VAL A 179 -13.35 14.61 5.10
CA VAL A 179 -12.74 14.33 6.41
C VAL A 179 -13.41 13.14 7.08
N ARG A 180 -14.75 13.06 7.03
CA ARG A 180 -15.49 11.88 7.51
C ARG A 180 -15.11 10.63 6.74
N LEU A 181 -15.05 10.68 5.41
CA LEU A 181 -14.66 9.54 4.58
C LEU A 181 -13.26 9.00 4.96
N ARG A 182 -12.29 9.90 5.24
CA ARG A 182 -10.95 9.52 5.71
C ARG A 182 -10.99 8.81 7.06
N ARG A 183 -11.82 9.28 7.99
CA ARG A 183 -11.82 8.84 9.40
C ARG A 183 -12.81 7.72 9.70
N HIS A 184 -13.86 7.59 8.91
CA HIS A 184 -15.02 6.81 9.27
C HIS A 184 -14.75 5.33 9.09
N ARG A 185 -14.72 4.61 10.21
CA ARG A 185 -14.87 3.16 10.27
C ARG A 185 -15.96 2.89 11.30
N PRO A 186 -17.07 2.23 10.94
CA PRO A 186 -18.13 1.97 11.89
C PRO A 186 -17.61 1.07 13.03
N PRO A 187 -18.06 1.30 14.27
CA PRO A 187 -17.74 0.42 15.39
C PRO A 187 -18.25 -0.99 15.10
N ARG A 188 -17.47 -1.99 15.54
CA ARG A 188 -17.76 -3.41 15.25
C ARG A 188 -18.20 -4.11 16.51
N TRP A 189 -19.50 -4.08 16.75
CA TRP A 189 -20.13 -4.74 17.90
C TRP A 189 -19.80 -6.23 18.02
N THR A 190 -19.63 -6.93 16.90
CA THR A 190 -19.28 -8.37 16.89
C THR A 190 -17.99 -8.66 17.64
N GLY A 191 -16.96 -7.81 17.55
CA GLY A 191 -15.72 -8.08 18.27
C GLY A 191 -15.77 -7.69 19.74
N LEU A 192 -16.71 -6.83 20.17
CA LEU A 192 -17.01 -6.64 21.59
C LEU A 192 -17.61 -7.93 22.18
N LEU A 193 -18.55 -8.55 21.46
CA LEU A 193 -19.16 -9.81 21.88
C LEU A 193 -18.12 -10.95 21.93
N VAL A 194 -17.24 -11.03 20.93
CA VAL A 194 -16.13 -12.00 20.91
C VAL A 194 -15.20 -11.83 22.12
N ALA A 195 -14.87 -10.58 22.47
CA ALA A 195 -14.04 -10.30 23.64
C ALA A 195 -14.72 -10.71 24.95
N LEU A 196 -16.01 -10.42 25.10
CA LEU A 196 -16.79 -10.80 26.29
C LEU A 196 -16.85 -12.33 26.44
N LEU A 197 -17.09 -13.07 25.36
CA LEU A 197 -17.10 -14.53 25.39
C LEU A 197 -15.73 -15.11 25.73
N ALA A 198 -14.64 -14.55 25.18
CA ALA A 198 -13.28 -14.99 25.48
C ALA A 198 -12.90 -14.76 26.96
N LEU A 199 -13.29 -13.61 27.53
CA LEU A 199 -13.11 -13.32 28.96
C LEU A 199 -13.94 -14.26 29.84
N GLY A 200 -15.19 -14.55 29.44
CA GLY A 200 -16.04 -15.52 30.13
C GLY A 200 -15.44 -16.93 30.14
N ALA A 201 -14.86 -17.37 29.02
CA ALA A 201 -14.15 -18.65 28.96
C ALA A 201 -12.90 -18.66 29.86
N ALA A 202 -12.10 -17.59 29.86
CA ALA A 202 -10.91 -17.49 30.71
C ALA A 202 -11.27 -17.52 32.21
N ALA A 203 -12.37 -16.88 32.60
CA ALA A 203 -12.87 -16.93 33.97
C ALA A 203 -13.37 -18.33 34.37
N ALA A 204 -13.91 -19.09 33.41
CA ALA A 204 -14.35 -20.47 33.65
C ALA A 204 -13.19 -21.46 33.77
N LEU A 205 -12.06 -21.20 33.10
CA LEU A 205 -10.80 -21.96 33.23
C LEU A 205 -10.02 -21.63 34.50
N HIS A 206 -10.51 -20.68 35.32
CA HIS A 206 -9.90 -20.38 36.60
C HIS A 206 -10.22 -21.48 37.62
N ASP A 207 -9.16 -22.09 38.15
CA ASP A 207 -9.16 -23.23 39.06
C ASP A 207 -7.96 -23.11 40.01
N ASP A 208 -7.87 -23.96 41.03
CA ASP A 208 -6.82 -23.97 42.08
C ASP A 208 -5.41 -24.37 41.58
N SER A 209 -5.26 -24.51 40.26
CA SER A 209 -3.98 -24.79 39.59
C SER A 209 -2.91 -23.72 39.88
N PRO A 210 -1.61 -24.08 39.86
CA PRO A 210 -0.53 -23.13 40.06
C PRO A 210 -0.57 -22.01 39.02
N PHE A 211 -0.33 -20.78 39.48
CA PHE A 211 -0.47 -19.55 38.69
C PHE A 211 0.15 -19.61 37.28
N TRP A 212 1.33 -20.24 37.12
CA TRP A 212 2.00 -20.35 35.82
C TRP A 212 1.24 -21.22 34.81
N LEU A 213 0.63 -22.31 35.26
CA LEU A 213 -0.17 -23.20 34.42
C LEU A 213 -1.48 -22.51 34.03
N GLN A 214 -2.09 -21.80 34.98
CA GLN A 214 -3.27 -20.98 34.75
C GLN A 214 -3.01 -19.83 33.76
N LEU A 215 -1.87 -19.15 33.89
CA LEU A 215 -1.45 -18.11 32.96
C LEU A 215 -1.26 -18.68 31.55
N LEU A 216 -0.64 -19.85 31.43
CA LEU A 216 -0.42 -20.50 30.14
C LEU A 216 -1.74 -20.88 29.46
N LEU A 217 -2.70 -21.44 30.21
CA LEU A 217 -4.03 -21.81 29.72
C LEU A 217 -4.94 -20.61 29.39
N CYS A 218 -4.89 -19.54 30.20
CA CYS A 218 -5.72 -18.35 29.98
C CYS A 218 -5.10 -17.36 28.97
N SER A 219 -3.78 -17.38 28.78
CA SER A 219 -3.07 -16.48 27.85
C SER A 219 -3.64 -16.42 26.43
N PRO A 220 -4.00 -17.53 25.74
CA PRO A 220 -4.59 -17.45 24.41
C PRO A 220 -5.94 -16.73 24.43
N LEU A 221 -6.79 -16.98 25.42
CA LEU A 221 -8.11 -16.35 25.53
C LEU A 221 -8.02 -14.85 25.83
N LEU A 222 -7.12 -14.46 26.73
CA LEU A 222 -6.84 -13.05 27.02
C LEU A 222 -6.25 -12.33 25.80
N ALA A 223 -5.33 -12.98 25.06
CA ALA A 223 -4.79 -12.44 23.81
C ALA A 223 -5.88 -12.24 22.75
N ILE A 224 -6.81 -13.20 22.61
CA ILE A 224 -7.95 -13.10 21.70
C ILE A 224 -8.90 -11.97 22.12
N ALA A 225 -9.20 -11.83 23.41
CA ALA A 225 -10.03 -10.74 23.93
C ALA A 225 -9.41 -9.36 23.63
N ALA A 226 -8.11 -9.20 23.91
CA ALA A 226 -7.37 -7.98 23.61
C ALA A 226 -7.34 -7.69 22.10
N LEU A 227 -7.09 -8.70 21.28
CA LEU A 227 -7.09 -8.59 19.83
C LEU A 227 -8.48 -8.20 19.30
N ALA A 228 -9.55 -8.80 19.84
CA ALA A 228 -10.93 -8.52 19.43
C ALA A 228 -11.32 -7.07 19.74
N LEU A 229 -11.00 -6.58 20.95
CA LEU A 229 -11.18 -5.18 21.33
C LEU A 229 -10.38 -4.25 20.43
N TRP A 230 -9.11 -4.59 20.16
CA TRP A 230 -8.24 -3.79 19.29
C TRP A 230 -8.70 -3.72 17.83
N LEU A 231 -9.28 -4.80 17.30
CA LEU A 231 -9.86 -4.86 15.95
C LEU A 231 -11.25 -4.21 15.87
N SER A 232 -11.95 -4.11 16.99
CA SER A 232 -13.28 -3.48 17.10
C SER A 232 -13.21 -1.98 17.27
N ARG A 233 -12.12 -1.47 17.87
CA ARG A 233 -11.87 -0.05 18.02
C ARG A 233 -11.79 0.61 16.63
N PRO A 234 -12.55 1.69 16.39
CA PRO A 234 -12.46 2.43 15.14
C PRO A 234 -11.07 3.04 15.04
N ARG A 235 -10.22 2.46 14.17
CA ARG A 235 -8.92 3.07 13.86
C ARG A 235 -9.16 4.35 13.07
N ARG A 236 -9.01 5.47 13.75
CA ARG A 236 -8.99 6.80 13.13
C ARG A 236 -7.74 6.85 12.24
N ARG A 237 -7.92 6.83 10.93
CA ARG A 237 -6.82 7.08 9.99
C ARG A 237 -6.74 8.57 9.73
N GLY A 238 -5.54 9.13 9.83
CA GLY A 238 -5.23 10.50 9.45
C GLY A 238 -5.71 11.60 10.42
N PRO A 239 -5.23 12.83 10.19
CA PRO A 239 -5.54 13.99 11.03
C PRO A 239 -7.05 14.33 11.05
N ALA A 240 -7.49 14.98 12.12
CA ALA A 240 -8.85 15.52 12.25
C ALA A 240 -9.06 16.76 11.41
N VAL A 241 -7.96 17.49 11.20
CA VAL A 241 -7.95 18.78 10.54
C VAL A 241 -8.21 18.59 9.05
N PRO A 242 -9.08 19.43 8.45
CA PRO A 242 -9.21 19.51 7.00
C PRO A 242 -7.84 19.75 6.35
N GLN A 243 -7.53 19.01 5.29
CA GLN A 243 -6.27 19.18 4.55
C GLN A 243 -6.51 20.00 3.27
N ARG A 244 -5.42 20.50 2.67
CA ARG A 244 -5.47 21.26 1.42
C ARG A 244 -5.67 20.30 0.24
N VAL A 245 -6.57 20.69 -0.66
CA VAL A 245 -6.90 19.99 -1.90
C VAL A 245 -6.56 20.93 -3.05
N LEU A 246 -5.65 20.49 -3.89
CA LEU A 246 -5.21 21.19 -5.08
C LEU A 246 -6.08 20.76 -6.25
N GLN A 247 -6.59 21.73 -6.99
CA GLN A 247 -7.24 21.48 -8.28
C GLN A 247 -6.16 21.53 -9.34
N VAL A 248 -5.79 20.35 -9.85
CA VAL A 248 -4.63 20.18 -10.73
C VAL A 248 -5.10 19.73 -12.10
N ARG A 249 -4.53 20.34 -13.13
CA ARG A 249 -4.72 19.95 -14.52
C ARG A 249 -3.40 19.44 -15.08
N GLY A 250 -3.45 18.31 -15.77
CA GLY A 250 -2.25 17.74 -16.39
C GLY A 250 -2.52 16.45 -17.13
N ARG A 251 -1.53 15.98 -17.88
CA ARG A 251 -1.58 14.69 -18.56
C ARG A 251 -1.39 13.57 -17.54
N LEU A 252 -2.27 12.59 -17.53
CA LEU A 252 -2.09 11.37 -16.74
C LEU A 252 -0.95 10.55 -17.32
N ALA A 253 -0.15 9.93 -16.47
CA ALA A 253 0.80 8.92 -16.88
C ALA A 253 0.85 7.79 -15.86
N ASP A 254 0.84 6.55 -16.35
CA ASP A 254 0.98 5.35 -15.55
C ASP A 254 2.42 4.84 -15.61
N PHE A 255 2.93 4.41 -14.45
CA PHE A 255 4.31 3.99 -14.29
C PHE A 255 4.39 2.73 -13.44
N ALA A 256 4.68 1.61 -14.08
CA ALA A 256 4.96 0.36 -13.38
C ALA A 256 6.44 0.30 -12.97
N LEU A 257 6.73 0.47 -11.66
CA LEU A 257 8.07 0.22 -11.11
C LEU A 257 8.43 -1.27 -11.13
N HIS A 258 7.44 -2.16 -11.00
CA HIS A 258 7.61 -3.62 -11.03
C HIS A 258 6.37 -4.31 -11.63
N PRO A 259 6.51 -5.37 -12.44
CA PRO A 259 5.38 -6.11 -13.01
C PRO A 259 4.49 -6.81 -11.96
N GLN A 260 4.93 -6.88 -10.70
CA GLN A 260 4.18 -7.46 -9.59
C GLN A 260 3.57 -6.39 -8.67
N HIS A 261 3.90 -5.11 -8.88
CA HIS A 261 3.34 -4.00 -8.11
C HIS A 261 2.35 -3.21 -8.97
N PRO A 262 1.29 -2.66 -8.35
CA PRO A 262 0.35 -1.81 -9.08
C PRO A 262 1.09 -0.60 -9.66
N PRO A 263 0.70 -0.13 -10.87
CA PRO A 263 1.31 1.05 -11.47
C PRO A 263 1.06 2.29 -10.61
N LEU A 264 2.07 3.13 -10.50
CA LEU A 264 1.97 4.47 -9.94
C LEU A 264 1.39 5.41 -10.98
N TRP A 265 0.54 6.33 -10.55
CA TRP A 265 -0.05 7.32 -11.43
C TRP A 265 0.53 8.69 -11.15
N LEU A 266 0.86 9.43 -12.21
CA LEU A 266 1.25 10.82 -12.17
C LEU A 266 0.22 11.69 -12.88
N ILE A 267 0.13 12.94 -12.46
CA ILE A 267 -0.47 14.03 -13.23
C ILE A 267 0.63 15.04 -13.57
N GLY A 268 0.86 15.27 -14.86
CA GLY A 268 2.04 16.00 -15.31
C GLY A 268 3.35 15.31 -14.92
N SER A 269 4.44 16.07 -14.85
CA SER A 269 5.77 15.55 -14.50
C SER A 269 6.12 15.65 -13.01
N ASP A 270 5.29 16.29 -12.20
CA ASP A 270 5.68 16.76 -10.87
C ASP A 270 4.86 16.16 -9.72
N ARG A 271 3.70 15.54 -10.00
CA ARG A 271 2.77 15.10 -8.94
C ARG A 271 2.36 13.65 -9.05
N ARG A 272 2.66 12.90 -8.00
CA ARG A 272 2.11 11.57 -7.75
C ARG A 272 0.66 11.66 -7.32
N ILE A 273 -0.16 10.78 -7.88
CA ILE A 273 -1.55 10.64 -7.51
C ILE A 273 -1.91 9.19 -7.17
N GLU A 274 -2.83 9.02 -6.23
CA GLU A 274 -3.46 7.74 -5.92
C GLU A 274 -4.91 7.77 -6.40
N LEU A 275 -5.13 7.19 -7.58
CA LEU A 275 -6.47 7.01 -8.15
C LEU A 275 -7.17 5.82 -7.47
N PRO A 276 -8.46 5.94 -7.15
CA PRO A 276 -9.25 4.80 -6.69
C PRO A 276 -9.20 3.64 -7.69
N ALA A 277 -8.97 2.42 -7.20
CA ALA A 277 -8.87 1.23 -8.05
C ALA A 277 -10.13 1.01 -8.89
N GLU A 278 -11.29 1.40 -8.36
CA GLU A 278 -12.57 1.28 -9.07
C GLU A 278 -12.65 2.27 -10.25
N TRP A 279 -12.11 3.48 -10.10
CA TRP A 279 -12.03 4.46 -11.19
C TRP A 279 -11.06 4.00 -12.27
N LEU A 280 -9.92 3.42 -11.89
CA LEU A 280 -9.00 2.80 -12.85
C LEU A 280 -9.65 1.66 -13.63
N GLY A 281 -10.45 0.84 -12.97
CA GLY A 281 -11.20 -0.25 -13.60
C GLY A 281 -12.28 0.20 -14.60
N SER A 282 -12.66 1.49 -14.59
CA SER A 282 -13.65 2.04 -15.54
C SER A 282 -13.12 2.27 -16.96
N GLY A 283 -11.79 2.35 -17.12
CA GLY A 283 -11.16 2.64 -18.42
C GLY A 283 -11.23 4.10 -18.88
N HIS A 284 -11.86 5.01 -18.12
CA HIS A 284 -11.90 6.44 -18.47
C HIS A 284 -10.61 7.20 -18.14
N PHE A 285 -9.82 6.69 -17.19
CA PHE A 285 -8.51 7.22 -16.80
C PHE A 285 -7.43 6.49 -17.58
N VAL A 286 -6.98 7.11 -18.66
CA VAL A 286 -5.99 6.54 -19.58
C VAL A 286 -4.74 7.43 -19.57
N SER A 287 -3.57 6.78 -19.63
CA SER A 287 -2.28 7.42 -19.83
C SER A 287 -2.29 8.33 -21.07
N GLY A 288 -1.65 9.49 -20.98
CA GLY A 288 -1.59 10.52 -22.01
C GLY A 288 -2.76 11.51 -22.02
N ARG A 289 -3.89 11.20 -21.35
CA ARG A 289 -5.06 12.09 -21.34
C ARG A 289 -4.87 13.27 -20.39
N CYS A 290 -5.11 14.50 -20.85
CA CYS A 290 -5.25 15.66 -19.96
C CYS A 290 -6.52 15.54 -19.13
N VAL A 291 -6.43 15.71 -17.82
CA VAL A 291 -7.58 15.68 -16.91
C VAL A 291 -7.43 16.76 -15.85
N ARG A 292 -8.56 17.20 -15.29
CA ARG A 292 -8.61 18.00 -14.06
C ARG A 292 -8.99 17.13 -12.86
N LEU A 293 -8.13 17.10 -11.84
CA LEU A 293 -8.30 16.33 -10.61
C LEU A 293 -8.27 17.23 -9.37
N ASP A 294 -9.10 16.88 -8.40
CA ASP A 294 -9.02 17.38 -7.03
C ASP A 294 -8.11 16.44 -6.23
N VAL A 295 -6.86 16.85 -6.01
CA VAL A 295 -5.81 16.02 -5.39
C VAL A 295 -5.45 16.58 -4.03
N ARG A 296 -5.44 15.73 -3.01
CA ARG A 296 -5.00 16.13 -1.68
C ARG A 296 -3.48 16.33 -1.64
N GLU A 297 -3.05 17.48 -1.16
CA GLU A 297 -1.64 17.91 -1.20
C GLU A 297 -0.71 16.98 -0.41
N SER A 298 -1.16 16.45 0.73
CA SER A 298 -0.30 15.70 1.64
C SER A 298 0.05 14.28 1.20
N ASP A 299 -0.83 13.62 0.44
CA ASP A 299 -0.68 12.20 0.10
C ASP A 299 -1.01 11.86 -1.36
N GLY A 300 -1.38 12.85 -2.17
CA GLY A 300 -1.69 12.65 -3.59
C GLY A 300 -3.02 11.92 -3.82
N VAL A 301 -3.84 11.71 -2.79
CA VAL A 301 -5.12 11.00 -2.95
C VAL A 301 -6.09 11.83 -3.77
N VAL A 302 -6.64 11.24 -4.83
CA VAL A 302 -7.66 11.88 -5.66
C VAL A 302 -9.02 11.80 -4.94
N LEU A 303 -9.66 12.96 -4.80
CA LEU A 303 -10.98 13.13 -4.18
C LEU A 303 -12.08 13.34 -5.22
N GLY A 304 -11.74 13.97 -6.35
CA GLY A 304 -12.68 14.28 -7.44
C GLY A 304 -12.00 14.37 -8.80
N ALA A 305 -12.77 14.20 -9.87
CA ALA A 305 -12.33 14.39 -11.26
C ALA A 305 -13.43 15.07 -12.10
N GLY A 306 -13.82 16.29 -11.69
CA GLY A 306 -14.94 17.03 -12.26
C GLY A 306 -16.30 16.67 -11.63
N PRO A 307 -17.43 17.06 -12.25
CA PRO A 307 -18.75 17.02 -11.62
C PRO A 307 -19.32 15.61 -11.43
N HIS A 308 -18.94 14.65 -12.28
CA HIS A 308 -19.46 13.28 -12.26
C HIS A 308 -18.59 12.29 -11.49
N TRP A 309 -17.44 12.75 -11.00
CA TRP A 309 -16.44 11.91 -10.35
C TRP A 309 -16.14 12.48 -8.97
N SER A 310 -16.81 11.91 -7.96
CA SER A 310 -16.66 12.32 -6.57
C SER A 310 -16.54 11.08 -5.69
N ARG A 311 -15.43 10.99 -4.95
CA ARG A 311 -15.18 9.85 -4.07
C ARG A 311 -16.16 9.80 -2.89
N VAL A 312 -16.61 10.96 -2.43
CA VAL A 312 -17.63 11.07 -1.37
C VAL A 312 -18.97 10.55 -1.86
N GLU A 313 -19.38 10.98 -3.05
CA GLU A 313 -20.65 10.59 -3.64
C GLU A 313 -20.71 9.09 -3.92
N ASP A 314 -19.59 8.54 -4.44
CA ASP A 314 -19.43 7.11 -4.68
C ASP A 314 -19.50 6.30 -3.40
N HIS A 315 -18.91 6.80 -2.30
CA HIS A 315 -18.98 6.12 -1.02
C HIS A 315 -20.39 6.14 -0.41
N HIS A 316 -21.13 7.24 -0.61
CA HIS A 316 -22.49 7.39 -0.13
C HIS A 316 -23.45 6.44 -0.89
N HIS A 317 -23.35 6.40 -2.21
CA HIS A 317 -24.19 5.54 -3.05
C HIS A 317 -23.80 4.05 -2.98
N TYR A 318 -22.51 3.76 -2.81
CA TYR A 318 -21.97 2.41 -2.80
C TYR A 318 -21.07 2.18 -1.57
N PRO A 319 -21.64 2.06 -0.36
CA PRO A 319 -20.86 1.85 0.86
C PRO A 319 -20.15 0.48 0.86
N PRO A 320 -18.92 0.39 1.40
CA PRO A 320 -18.18 -0.87 1.47
C PRO A 320 -18.82 -1.85 2.45
N SER A 321 -19.00 -3.11 2.04
CA SER A 321 -19.70 -4.13 2.85
C SER A 321 -18.83 -4.78 3.93
N GLY A 322 -17.50 -4.68 3.85
CA GLY A 322 -16.58 -5.31 4.80
C GLY A 322 -16.73 -6.84 4.87
N ALA A 323 -16.92 -7.49 3.71
CA ALA A 323 -17.34 -8.88 3.61
C ALA A 323 -16.41 -9.91 4.28
N LEU A 324 -15.12 -9.61 4.44
CA LEU A 324 -14.17 -10.55 5.06
C LEU A 324 -14.19 -10.55 6.59
N TRP A 325 -14.77 -9.54 7.23
CA TRP A 325 -14.76 -9.44 8.71
C TRP A 325 -15.46 -10.59 9.44
N PRO A 326 -16.62 -11.11 8.99
CA PRO A 326 -17.24 -12.26 9.61
C PRO A 326 -16.34 -13.51 9.63
N LEU A 327 -15.47 -13.71 8.61
CA LEU A 327 -14.51 -14.82 8.63
C LEU A 327 -13.42 -14.64 9.70
N ALA A 328 -12.94 -13.41 9.89
CA ALA A 328 -12.00 -13.11 10.96
C ALA A 328 -12.62 -13.38 12.34
N TRP A 329 -13.88 -12.97 12.54
CA TRP A 329 -14.60 -13.25 13.79
C TRP A 329 -14.92 -14.74 13.97
N LEU A 330 -15.24 -15.46 12.89
CA LEU A 330 -15.43 -16.91 12.92
C LEU A 330 -14.15 -17.62 13.36
N GLY A 331 -13.01 -17.26 12.77
CA GLY A 331 -11.72 -17.81 13.17
C GLY A 331 -11.42 -17.58 14.65
N MET A 332 -11.65 -16.37 15.15
CA MET A 332 -11.47 -16.08 16.58
C MET A 332 -12.45 -16.86 17.46
N MET A 333 -13.72 -17.00 17.06
CA MET A 333 -14.72 -17.80 17.80
C MET A 333 -14.38 -19.28 17.84
N LEU A 334 -13.89 -19.87 16.75
CA LEU A 334 -13.44 -21.27 16.74
C LEU A 334 -12.30 -21.50 17.73
N VAL A 335 -11.40 -20.53 17.90
CA VAL A 335 -10.35 -20.61 18.92
C VAL A 335 -10.93 -20.46 20.32
N VAL A 336 -11.88 -19.53 20.54
CA VAL A 336 -12.58 -19.41 21.84
C VAL A 336 -13.32 -20.71 22.20
N LEU A 337 -13.96 -21.37 21.23
CA LEU A 337 -14.62 -22.65 21.43
C LEU A 337 -13.64 -23.80 21.68
N LEU A 338 -12.48 -23.80 21.00
CA LEU A 338 -11.44 -24.81 21.20
C LEU A 338 -10.87 -24.76 22.61
N PHE A 339 -10.63 -23.57 23.15
CA PHE A 339 -10.06 -23.41 24.49
C PHE A 339 -11.12 -23.36 25.60
N GLY A 340 -12.31 -22.83 25.33
CA GLY A 340 -13.41 -22.76 26.28
C GLY A 340 -14.25 -24.03 26.35
N GLY A 341 -14.23 -24.87 25.31
CA GLY A 341 -15.06 -26.08 25.22
C GLY A 341 -14.42 -27.37 25.72
N THR A 342 -13.13 -27.34 26.10
CA THR A 342 -12.36 -28.50 26.58
C THR A 342 -12.58 -28.83 28.05
N SER A 343 -13.59 -28.25 28.71
CA SER A 343 -13.82 -28.40 30.15
C SER A 343 -15.18 -29.05 30.47
N PRO A 344 -15.38 -30.34 30.11
CA PRO A 344 -16.59 -31.07 30.48
C PRO A 344 -16.70 -31.30 32.01
N ASP A 345 -15.57 -31.39 32.72
CA ASP A 345 -15.50 -31.64 34.16
C ASP A 345 -16.00 -30.45 35.01
N LEU A 346 -16.07 -29.24 34.43
CA LEU A 346 -16.59 -28.04 35.12
C LEU A 346 -18.12 -28.07 35.31
N ILE A 347 -18.83 -28.95 34.59
CA ILE A 347 -20.30 -29.05 34.63
C ILE A 347 -20.76 -30.01 35.73
N SER A 348 -19.97 -31.02 36.07
CA SER A 348 -20.35 -32.05 37.05
C SER A 348 -20.27 -31.56 38.49
N ASP A 349 -19.35 -30.64 38.81
CA ASP A 349 -19.10 -30.15 40.19
C ASP A 349 -19.61 -28.72 40.45
N ALA A 350 -20.21 -28.07 39.45
CA ALA A 350 -20.70 -26.71 39.58
C ALA A 350 -22.13 -26.64 40.14
N GLY A 351 -22.34 -25.79 41.16
CA GLY A 351 -23.69 -25.48 41.65
C GLY A 351 -24.61 -24.94 40.54
N ALA A 352 -25.93 -25.13 40.68
CA ALA A 352 -26.94 -24.90 39.63
C ALA A 352 -26.80 -23.55 38.90
N ALA A 353 -26.50 -22.46 39.62
CA ALA A 353 -26.33 -21.12 39.03
C ALA A 353 -25.12 -21.03 38.07
N ARG A 354 -24.02 -21.73 38.36
CA ARG A 354 -22.80 -21.74 37.52
C ARG A 354 -22.99 -22.63 36.29
N ALA A 355 -23.74 -23.73 36.44
CA ALA A 355 -24.14 -24.59 35.32
C ALA A 355 -25.05 -23.85 34.32
N ASP A 356 -26.03 -23.07 34.80
CA ASP A 356 -26.93 -22.30 33.95
C ASP A 356 -26.21 -21.15 33.24
N ALA A 357 -25.30 -20.43 33.93
CA ALA A 357 -24.47 -19.41 33.31
C ALA A 357 -23.58 -19.99 32.18
N TRP A 358 -23.04 -21.19 32.39
CA TRP A 358 -22.21 -21.88 31.39
C TRP A 358 -23.02 -22.35 30.17
N ARG A 359 -24.25 -22.86 30.39
CA ARG A 359 -25.18 -23.20 29.30
C ARG A 359 -25.54 -21.97 28.46
N LEU A 360 -25.82 -20.84 29.11
CA LEU A 360 -26.08 -19.57 28.43
C LEU A 360 -24.87 -19.09 27.63
N TRP A 361 -23.66 -19.21 28.17
CA TRP A 361 -22.43 -18.90 27.46
C TRP A 361 -22.28 -19.75 26.19
N TRP A 362 -22.51 -21.06 26.29
CA TRP A 362 -22.47 -21.98 25.14
C TRP A 362 -23.49 -21.64 24.06
N LEU A 363 -24.73 -21.35 24.46
CA LEU A 363 -25.78 -20.94 23.52
C LEU A 363 -25.42 -19.63 22.79
N LEU A 364 -24.86 -18.65 23.51
CA LEU A 364 -24.41 -17.38 22.94
C LEU A 364 -23.21 -17.57 22.00
N ALA A 365 -22.22 -18.38 22.39
CA ALA A 365 -21.05 -18.69 21.58
C ALA A 365 -21.44 -19.42 20.29
N LEU A 366 -22.36 -20.38 20.38
CA LEU A 366 -22.90 -21.11 19.23
C LEU A 366 -23.71 -20.19 18.31
N ALA A 367 -24.60 -19.37 18.86
CA ALA A 367 -25.38 -18.40 18.09
C ALA A 367 -24.47 -17.40 17.33
N ILE A 368 -23.45 -16.86 17.99
CA ILE A 368 -22.49 -15.92 17.36
C ILE A 368 -21.65 -16.61 16.30
N THR A 369 -21.24 -17.86 16.53
CA THR A 369 -20.46 -18.66 15.58
C THR A 369 -21.27 -18.98 14.32
N LEU A 370 -22.52 -19.43 14.48
CA LEU A 370 -23.45 -19.70 13.37
C LEU A 370 -23.87 -18.42 12.61
N TRP A 371 -23.88 -17.27 13.29
CA TRP A 371 -24.19 -15.99 12.65
C TRP A 371 -23.09 -15.50 11.69
N GLN A 372 -21.82 -15.83 11.95
CA GLN A 372 -20.71 -15.36 11.10
C GLN A 372 -20.80 -15.83 9.63
N PRO A 373 -21.02 -17.12 9.29
CA PRO A 373 -21.15 -17.55 7.91
C PRO A 373 -22.38 -16.94 7.20
N ILE A 374 -23.49 -16.76 7.93
CA ILE A 374 -24.68 -16.07 7.40
C ILE A 374 -24.35 -14.61 7.09
N GLY A 375 -23.67 -13.93 8.02
CA GLY A 375 -23.18 -12.56 7.83
C GLY A 375 -22.19 -12.43 6.67
N PHE A 376 -21.29 -13.40 6.51
CA PHE A 376 -20.37 -13.50 5.37
C PHE A 376 -21.14 -13.58 4.05
N LEU A 377 -22.04 -14.56 3.90
CA LEU A 377 -22.85 -14.77 2.70
C LEU A 377 -23.69 -13.54 2.33
N ARG A 378 -24.32 -12.89 3.32
CA ARG A 378 -25.10 -11.66 3.09
C ARG A 378 -24.20 -10.52 2.61
N ARG A 379 -23.04 -10.32 3.24
CA ARG A 379 -22.12 -9.22 2.90
C ARG A 379 -21.36 -9.46 1.60
N THR A 380 -21.05 -10.71 1.23
CA THR A 380 -20.47 -11.06 -0.07
C THR A 380 -21.49 -10.88 -1.19
N ARG A 381 -22.73 -11.34 -1.02
CA ARG A 381 -23.81 -11.06 -1.99
C ARG A 381 -24.02 -9.56 -2.18
N HIS A 382 -24.06 -8.80 -1.08
CA HIS A 382 -24.11 -7.34 -1.15
C HIS A 382 -22.88 -6.75 -1.83
N ALA A 383 -21.68 -7.25 -1.53
CA ALA A 383 -20.43 -6.80 -2.18
C ALA A 383 -20.49 -7.00 -3.68
N LEU A 384 -20.86 -8.20 -4.15
CA LEU A 384 -20.94 -8.53 -5.56
C LEU A 384 -21.97 -7.67 -6.29
N ARG A 385 -23.18 -7.52 -5.73
CA ARG A 385 -24.22 -6.63 -6.28
C ARG A 385 -23.78 -5.17 -6.30
N ARG A 386 -23.14 -4.70 -5.23
CA ARG A 386 -22.56 -3.35 -5.15
C ARG A 386 -21.51 -3.16 -6.24
N THR A 387 -20.54 -4.06 -6.36
CA THR A 387 -19.47 -3.97 -7.35
C THR A 387 -20.05 -3.93 -8.76
N ALA A 388 -20.98 -4.83 -9.09
CA ALA A 388 -21.63 -4.84 -10.41
C ALA A 388 -22.38 -3.53 -10.71
N ARG A 389 -23.15 -3.01 -9.75
CA ARG A 389 -23.86 -1.72 -9.91
C ARG A 389 -22.89 -0.56 -10.02
N TYR A 390 -21.82 -0.57 -9.24
CA TYR A 390 -20.83 0.49 -9.23
C TYR A 390 -20.02 0.50 -10.54
N THR A 391 -19.58 -0.65 -11.03
CA THR A 391 -18.88 -0.76 -12.32
C THR A 391 -19.77 -0.35 -13.49
N ALA A 392 -21.06 -0.75 -13.48
CA ALA A 392 -22.02 -0.30 -14.49
C ALA A 392 -22.25 1.21 -14.44
N ALA A 393 -22.38 1.79 -13.24
CA ALA A 393 -22.51 3.23 -13.07
C ALA A 393 -21.25 3.98 -13.54
N LEU A 394 -20.05 3.46 -13.24
CA LEU A 394 -18.79 4.04 -13.67
C LEU A 394 -18.61 3.99 -15.20
N ALA A 395 -19.00 2.90 -15.85
CA ALA A 395 -18.93 2.76 -17.31
C ALA A 395 -19.85 3.74 -18.06
N ASN A 396 -20.95 4.15 -17.43
CA ASN A 396 -21.90 5.11 -18.01
C ASN A 396 -21.52 6.57 -17.72
N ARG A 397 -20.44 6.85 -16.98
CA ARG A 397 -20.03 8.23 -16.70
C ARG A 397 -19.36 8.84 -17.92
N PRO A 398 -19.55 10.15 -18.15
CA PRO A 398 -18.73 10.84 -19.13
C PRO A 398 -17.27 10.80 -18.68
N PRO A 399 -16.33 10.81 -19.64
CA PRO A 399 -14.92 10.85 -19.29
C PRO A 399 -14.60 12.09 -18.44
N PRO A 400 -13.57 12.02 -17.58
CA PRO A 400 -13.19 13.14 -16.72
C PRO A 400 -12.88 14.38 -17.57
N ALA A 401 -13.36 15.54 -17.08
CA ALA A 401 -13.29 16.81 -17.79
C ALA A 401 -11.84 17.28 -18.01
N HIS A 402 -11.64 18.02 -19.10
CA HIS A 402 -10.37 18.61 -19.51
C HIS A 402 -10.06 19.96 -18.86
#